data_AF-A0A8W8L222-F1
#
_entry.id   AF-A0A8W8L222-F1
#
_cell.length_a   1.000
_cell.length_b   1.000
_cell.length_c   1.000
_cell.angle_alpha   90.00
_cell.angle_beta   90.00
_cell.angle_gamma   90.00
#
_symmetry.space_group_name_H-M   'P 1'
#
loop_
_entity.id
_entity.type
_entity.pdbx_description
1 polymer ?
#
loop_
_entity_poly.entity_id
_entity_poly.type
_entity_poly.pdbx_seq_one_letter_code
_entity_poly.pdbx_strand_id
1 'polypeptide(L)'
;MANPAVEIVVETRRCHQVVSILSRESVLVVDCEGIALGVEGPMTLLQICTYSGDVYLFDVQENQELFSEGHLKIVLESDEILIVIHACSYDSAALYHQFGVTLQNVFDTQVADTVLKEHKGRLLVSSLDLQALCQKYSSCKKVSAYKEQIKIQYSKKEGCFWAKRPLTDEMKSVAIGEVRALIPEVFETQKRLIENNVLQEKFHKRVSRTVKFYIDDEVRKQRFQRKIDIVNEIIDSIDEKWDADNTFSDISNDSDEFEALKEIEYTEAGKKSAFINRLKTESIMSDLNELDDNITRGERNYEVKWITFSSLTKLCDHPNATVSRLAKDVKYKLKDIKSEEIGEKYGIEAELKHLTKCEKDVLRSLNIKDTDDQRFSKNVERLYWLLTKHDIDNNCEKKKEMSSQWQHGITNE
;
A
#
# COMPACT_ATOMS: atom_id res chain seq x y z
N MET A 1 29.01 22.92 -8.47
CA MET A 1 28.64 21.51 -8.24
C MET A 1 28.07 20.99 -9.54
N ALA A 2 28.45 19.81 -10.01
CA ALA A 2 27.84 19.20 -11.19
C ALA A 2 26.34 19.00 -10.94
N ASN A 3 25.52 19.11 -11.98
CA ASN A 3 24.11 18.77 -11.87
C ASN A 3 23.97 17.27 -11.62
N PRO A 4 23.13 16.82 -10.66
CA PRO A 4 22.96 15.40 -10.39
C PRO A 4 22.47 14.65 -11.63
N ALA A 5 23.19 13.60 -11.99
CA ALA A 5 22.95 12.81 -13.18
C ALA A 5 21.65 11.99 -13.05
N VAL A 6 21.06 11.67 -14.20
CA VAL A 6 19.91 10.76 -14.31
C VAL A 6 20.20 9.82 -15.46
N GLU A 7 20.13 8.52 -15.21
CA GLU A 7 20.39 7.49 -16.21
C GLU A 7 19.32 6.40 -16.18
N ILE A 8 18.86 5.99 -17.36
CA ILE A 8 17.99 4.81 -17.50
C ILE A 8 18.88 3.62 -17.85
N VAL A 9 18.76 2.54 -17.11
CA VAL A 9 19.59 1.34 -17.25
C VAL A 9 18.70 0.19 -17.71
N VAL A 10 18.96 -0.30 -18.93
CA VAL A 10 18.25 -1.43 -19.55
C VAL A 10 19.19 -2.59 -19.85
N GLU A 11 20.46 -2.31 -20.18
CA GLU A 11 21.44 -3.33 -20.53
C GLU A 11 22.13 -3.92 -19.29
N THR A 12 22.21 -5.25 -19.21
CA THR A 12 22.87 -5.98 -18.10
C THR A 12 24.33 -5.56 -17.90
N ARG A 13 25.08 -5.40 -19.00
CA ARG A 13 26.48 -4.93 -18.95
C ARG A 13 26.60 -3.55 -18.31
N ARG A 14 25.69 -2.63 -18.65
CA ARG A 14 25.69 -1.28 -18.05
C ARG A 14 25.25 -1.34 -16.59
N CYS A 15 24.25 -2.16 -16.29
CA CYS A 15 23.80 -2.43 -14.92
C CYS A 15 24.96 -2.87 -14.02
N HIS A 16 25.77 -3.82 -14.47
CA HIS A 16 26.94 -4.29 -13.72
C HIS A 16 27.95 -3.17 -13.40
N GLN A 17 28.17 -2.24 -14.33
CA GLN A 17 29.03 -1.08 -14.10
C GLN A 17 28.43 -0.11 -13.09
N VAL A 18 27.12 0.15 -13.19
CA VAL A 18 26.40 0.99 -12.24
C VAL A 18 26.41 0.36 -10.85
N VAL A 19 26.15 -0.94 -10.73
CA VAL A 19 26.28 -1.69 -9.48
C VAL A 19 27.66 -1.54 -8.87
N SER A 20 28.73 -1.56 -9.68
CA SER A 20 30.11 -1.32 -9.18
C SER A 20 30.34 0.09 -8.65
N ILE A 21 29.59 1.09 -9.15
CA ILE A 21 29.60 2.46 -8.63
C ILE A 21 28.80 2.50 -7.31
N LEU A 22 27.56 2.01 -7.34
CA LEU A 22 26.65 1.99 -6.20
C LEU A 22 27.20 1.21 -5.01
N SER A 23 27.96 0.14 -5.25
CA SER A 23 28.60 -0.67 -4.19
C SER A 23 29.66 0.09 -3.37
N ARG A 24 30.03 1.31 -3.80
CA ARG A 24 30.99 2.18 -3.08
C ARG A 24 30.29 3.25 -2.25
N GLU A 25 28.97 3.39 -2.41
CA GLU A 25 28.17 4.31 -1.63
C GLU A 25 27.91 3.74 -0.24
N SER A 26 27.86 4.59 0.79
CA SER A 26 27.47 4.18 2.14
C SER A 26 25.96 4.24 2.37
N VAL A 27 25.27 5.09 1.59
CA VAL A 27 23.83 5.32 1.69
C VAL A 27 23.27 5.40 0.29
N LEU A 28 22.21 4.63 0.03
CA LEU A 28 21.44 4.70 -1.19
C LEU A 28 19.97 4.89 -0.85
N VAL A 29 19.26 5.68 -1.64
CA VAL A 29 17.81 5.78 -1.55
C VAL A 29 17.19 4.90 -2.62
N VAL A 30 16.25 4.06 -2.21
CA VAL A 30 15.57 3.11 -3.09
C VAL A 30 14.07 3.37 -3.06
N ASP A 31 13.44 3.25 -4.23
CA ASP A 31 12.00 3.15 -4.38
C ASP A 31 11.71 2.12 -5.48
N CYS A 32 10.47 1.65 -5.59
CA CYS A 32 10.04 0.78 -6.68
C CYS A 32 8.71 1.23 -7.26
N GLU A 33 8.56 1.08 -8.58
CA GLU A 33 7.29 1.34 -9.25
C GLU A 33 6.80 0.13 -10.03
N GLY A 34 5.49 -0.05 -10.03
CA GLY A 34 4.87 -1.24 -10.60
C GLY A 34 3.37 -1.12 -10.83
N ILE A 35 2.79 -2.21 -11.31
CA ILE A 35 1.34 -2.29 -11.53
C ILE A 35 0.75 -3.08 -10.38
N ALA A 36 -0.03 -2.42 -9.52
CA ALA A 36 -0.52 -3.01 -8.27
C ALA A 36 0.61 -3.67 -7.45
N LEU A 37 1.77 -2.98 -7.36
CA LEU A 37 3.03 -3.46 -6.81
C LEU A 37 2.86 -4.22 -5.48
N GLY A 38 3.48 -5.39 -5.38
CA GLY A 38 3.48 -6.20 -4.18
C GLY A 38 3.77 -7.67 -4.47
N VAL A 39 3.12 -8.56 -3.73
CA VAL A 39 3.28 -10.02 -3.87
C VAL A 39 2.94 -10.51 -5.29
N GLU A 40 1.83 -10.00 -5.86
CA GLU A 40 1.29 -10.50 -7.14
C GLU A 40 1.48 -9.52 -8.31
N GLY A 41 1.59 -8.22 -8.02
CA GLY A 41 1.66 -7.17 -9.04
C GLY A 41 3.10 -6.90 -9.48
N PRO A 42 3.39 -6.84 -10.80
CA PRO A 42 4.76 -6.77 -11.29
C PRO A 42 5.45 -5.46 -10.91
N MET A 43 6.70 -5.57 -10.50
CA MET A 43 7.63 -4.44 -10.47
C MET A 43 8.10 -4.15 -11.89
N THR A 44 8.04 -2.88 -12.26
CA THR A 44 8.36 -2.43 -13.62
C THR A 44 9.60 -1.53 -13.66
N LEU A 45 9.93 -0.90 -12.53
CA LEU A 45 11.01 0.08 -12.42
C LEU A 45 11.57 0.02 -11.00
N LEU A 46 12.90 0.01 -10.89
CA LEU A 46 13.62 0.19 -9.63
C LEU A 46 14.39 1.51 -9.70
N GLN A 47 14.20 2.38 -8.71
CA GLN A 47 14.93 3.64 -8.59
C GLN A 47 16.02 3.48 -7.55
N ILE A 48 17.26 3.89 -7.89
CA ILE A 48 18.34 4.02 -6.91
C ILE A 48 18.95 5.41 -7.04
N CYS A 49 18.93 6.16 -5.93
CA CYS A 49 19.54 7.47 -5.82
C CYS A 49 20.74 7.42 -4.88
N THR A 50 21.88 7.94 -5.32
CA THR A 50 23.05 8.14 -4.45
C THR A 50 22.79 9.29 -3.47
N TYR A 51 23.60 9.38 -2.41
CA TYR A 51 23.52 10.50 -1.48
C TYR A 51 23.86 11.86 -2.14
N SER A 52 24.66 11.86 -3.23
CA SER A 52 24.92 13.05 -4.05
C SER A 52 23.72 13.49 -4.92
N GLY A 53 22.70 12.64 -5.05
CA GLY A 53 21.48 12.90 -5.82
C GLY A 53 21.49 12.36 -7.25
N ASP A 54 22.51 11.58 -7.64
CA ASP A 54 22.53 10.89 -8.95
C ASP A 54 21.51 9.76 -8.94
N VAL A 55 20.68 9.66 -9.97
CA VAL A 55 19.56 8.69 -10.01
C VAL A 55 19.73 7.72 -11.17
N TYR A 56 19.62 6.44 -10.86
CA TYR A 56 19.56 5.34 -11.81
C TYR A 56 18.16 4.74 -11.81
N LEU A 57 17.54 4.72 -12.99
CA LEU A 57 16.22 4.14 -13.24
C LEU A 57 16.42 2.81 -13.97
N PHE A 58 16.34 1.70 -13.24
CA PHE A 58 16.51 0.35 -13.79
C PHE A 58 15.19 -0.14 -14.37
N ASP A 59 15.15 -0.30 -15.69
CA ASP A 59 13.93 -0.66 -16.42
C ASP A 59 13.68 -2.18 -16.35
N VAL A 60 13.09 -2.61 -15.23
CA VAL A 60 12.81 -4.02 -14.95
C VAL A 60 11.76 -4.61 -15.90
N GLN A 61 10.84 -3.78 -16.41
CA GLN A 61 9.84 -4.20 -17.40
C GLN A 61 10.49 -4.64 -18.71
N GLU A 62 11.48 -3.89 -19.20
CA GLU A 62 12.21 -4.21 -20.43
C GLU A 62 13.23 -5.33 -20.20
N ASN A 63 13.87 -5.36 -19.03
CA ASN A 63 14.88 -6.37 -18.73
C ASN A 63 14.89 -6.81 -17.26
N GLN A 64 14.32 -7.98 -16.97
CA GLN A 64 14.35 -8.56 -15.63
C GLN A 64 15.73 -9.15 -15.26
N GLU A 65 16.59 -9.43 -16.24
CA GLU A 65 17.95 -9.95 -16.03
C GLU A 65 18.87 -8.91 -15.37
N LEU A 66 18.42 -7.66 -15.21
CA LEU A 66 19.09 -6.66 -14.40
C LEU A 66 19.31 -7.13 -12.95
N PHE A 67 18.43 -7.98 -12.40
CA PHE A 67 18.61 -8.58 -11.08
C PHE A 67 19.61 -9.74 -11.08
N SER A 68 19.45 -10.70 -11.98
CA SER A 68 20.25 -11.92 -12.03
C SER A 68 21.64 -11.70 -12.64
N GLU A 69 21.74 -11.03 -13.79
CA GLU A 69 22.99 -10.79 -14.53
C GLU A 69 23.55 -9.39 -14.30
N GLY A 70 22.68 -8.41 -14.06
CA GLY A 70 23.09 -7.05 -13.69
C GLY A 70 23.58 -6.92 -12.24
N HIS A 71 23.36 -7.95 -11.42
CA HIS A 71 23.81 -8.06 -10.02
C HIS A 71 23.24 -7.01 -9.05
N LEU A 72 22.04 -6.47 -9.32
CA LEU A 72 21.38 -5.53 -8.39
C LEU A 72 21.25 -6.07 -6.97
N LYS A 73 21.10 -7.39 -6.83
CA LYS A 73 21.04 -8.09 -5.54
C LYS A 73 22.22 -7.78 -4.62
N ILE A 74 23.43 -7.59 -5.17
CA ILE A 74 24.64 -7.29 -4.38
C ILE A 74 24.47 -6.00 -3.56
N VAL A 75 23.86 -4.98 -4.16
CA VAL A 75 23.68 -3.68 -3.50
C VAL A 75 22.50 -3.72 -2.54
N LEU A 76 21.39 -4.33 -2.95
CA LEU A 76 20.14 -4.37 -2.17
C LEU A 76 20.21 -5.28 -0.93
N GLU A 77 21.07 -6.28 -0.94
CA GLU A 77 21.28 -7.20 0.19
C GLU A 77 22.57 -6.92 0.98
N SER A 78 23.26 -5.82 0.69
CA SER A 78 24.47 -5.43 1.42
C SER A 78 24.14 -5.04 2.86
N ASP A 79 24.93 -5.52 3.81
CA ASP A 79 24.91 -5.10 5.21
C ASP A 79 25.70 -3.80 5.45
N GLU A 80 26.63 -3.46 4.56
CA GLU A 80 27.47 -2.26 4.65
C GLU A 80 26.78 -1.00 4.06
N ILE A 81 25.83 -1.17 3.14
CA ILE A 81 25.14 -0.07 2.46
C ILE A 81 23.79 0.17 3.15
N LEU A 82 23.57 1.38 3.66
CA LEU A 82 22.28 1.76 4.25
C LEU A 82 21.27 2.09 3.15
N ILE A 83 20.20 1.31 3.06
CA ILE A 83 19.08 1.53 2.12
C ILE A 83 18.02 2.41 2.76
N VAL A 84 17.91 3.65 2.32
CA VAL A 84 16.85 4.58 2.71
C VAL A 84 15.64 4.39 1.80
N ILE A 85 14.46 4.19 2.37
CA ILE A 85 13.21 3.94 1.63
C ILE A 85 12.02 4.49 2.40
N HIS A 86 10.89 4.71 1.73
CA HIS A 86 9.65 5.14 2.37
C HIS A 86 8.59 4.04 2.30
N ALA A 87 8.12 3.56 3.46
CA ALA A 87 7.01 2.61 3.56
C ALA A 87 7.20 1.30 2.76
N CYS A 88 8.34 0.65 2.94
CA CYS A 88 8.89 -0.40 2.06
C CYS A 88 8.14 -1.74 1.99
N SER A 89 6.97 -1.90 2.62
CA SER A 89 6.32 -3.21 2.74
C SER A 89 5.97 -3.83 1.38
N TYR A 90 5.49 -3.04 0.42
CA TYR A 90 5.16 -3.54 -0.92
C TYR A 90 6.40 -3.71 -1.79
N ASP A 91 7.38 -2.81 -1.69
CA ASP A 91 8.66 -2.89 -2.40
C ASP A 91 9.42 -4.16 -2.01
N SER A 92 9.57 -4.40 -0.71
CA SER A 92 10.19 -5.61 -0.17
C SER A 92 9.45 -6.88 -0.58
N ALA A 93 8.11 -6.86 -0.63
CA ALA A 93 7.32 -7.98 -1.13
C ALA A 93 7.63 -8.27 -2.61
N ALA A 94 7.63 -7.23 -3.46
CA ALA A 94 7.89 -7.38 -4.88
C ALA A 94 9.33 -7.87 -5.14
N LEU A 95 10.33 -7.27 -4.48
CA LEU A 95 11.73 -7.69 -4.55
C LEU A 95 11.91 -9.17 -4.17
N TYR A 96 11.25 -9.61 -3.10
CA TYR A 96 11.38 -10.98 -2.62
C TYR A 96 10.69 -11.98 -3.53
N HIS A 97 9.39 -11.78 -3.81
CA HIS A 97 8.59 -12.77 -4.54
C HIS A 97 8.93 -12.85 -6.03
N GLN A 98 9.40 -11.74 -6.63
CA GLN A 98 9.71 -11.70 -8.07
C GLN A 98 11.18 -11.96 -8.38
N PHE A 99 12.10 -11.54 -7.50
CA PHE A 99 13.55 -11.58 -7.77
C PHE A 99 14.37 -12.28 -6.68
N GLY A 100 13.74 -12.79 -5.62
CA GLY A 100 14.45 -13.46 -4.53
C GLY A 100 15.41 -12.54 -3.78
N VAL A 101 15.11 -11.24 -3.72
CA VAL A 101 15.91 -10.21 -3.03
C VAL A 101 15.29 -9.88 -1.67
N THR A 102 16.07 -9.98 -0.60
CA THR A 102 15.67 -9.57 0.75
C THR A 102 16.49 -8.36 1.19
N LEU A 103 15.86 -7.18 1.19
CA LEU A 103 16.51 -5.93 1.61
C LEU A 103 17.23 -6.08 2.97
N GLN A 104 18.49 -5.64 3.02
CA GLN A 104 19.31 -5.56 4.23
C GLN A 104 19.63 -4.11 4.59
N ASN A 105 20.03 -3.89 5.84
CA ASN A 105 20.43 -2.58 6.39
C ASN A 105 19.51 -1.42 5.95
N VAL A 106 18.23 -1.52 6.31
CA VAL A 106 17.18 -0.61 5.84
C VAL A 106 16.92 0.52 6.84
N PHE A 107 16.80 1.74 6.32
CA PHE A 107 16.21 2.89 6.99
C PHE A 107 14.86 3.22 6.35
N ASP A 108 13.77 2.74 6.94
CA ASP A 108 12.42 3.08 6.48
C ASP A 108 11.93 4.37 7.17
N THR A 109 11.72 5.42 6.38
CA THR A 109 11.34 6.75 6.86
C THR A 109 9.93 6.83 7.45
N GLN A 110 9.00 5.97 7.00
CA GLN A 110 7.67 5.84 7.62
C GLN A 110 7.78 5.12 8.96
N VAL A 111 8.65 4.12 9.07
CA VAL A 111 8.94 3.47 10.35
C VAL A 111 9.59 4.44 11.33
N ALA A 112 10.50 5.29 10.87
CA ALA A 112 11.12 6.32 11.70
C ALA A 112 10.06 7.28 12.28
N ASP A 113 9.14 7.80 11.46
CA ASP A 113 8.02 8.63 11.94
C ASP A 113 7.17 7.91 13.00
N THR A 114 6.87 6.63 12.73
CA THR A 114 6.09 5.79 13.64
C THR A 114 6.77 5.67 15.00
N VAL A 115 8.04 5.31 15.02
CA VAL A 115 8.81 5.12 16.26
C VAL A 115 8.95 6.44 17.04
N LEU A 116 9.13 7.56 16.34
CA LEU A 116 9.21 8.89 16.96
C LEU A 116 7.88 9.35 17.57
N LYS A 117 6.74 9.07 16.91
CA LYS A 117 5.40 9.33 17.49
C LYS A 117 5.11 8.43 18.67
N GLU A 118 5.47 7.15 18.58
CA GLU A 118 5.33 6.21 19.71
C GLU A 118 6.17 6.63 20.92
N HIS A 119 7.36 7.18 20.69
CA HIS A 119 8.18 7.73 21.78
C HIS A 119 7.51 8.93 22.48
N LYS A 120 6.65 9.68 21.77
CA LYS A 120 5.83 10.76 22.31
C LYS A 120 4.51 10.28 22.94
N GLY A 121 4.31 8.97 23.06
CA GLY A 121 3.16 8.38 23.74
C GLY A 121 2.01 7.92 22.82
N ARG A 122 2.14 8.04 21.49
CA ARG A 122 1.12 7.51 20.57
C ARG A 122 1.16 6.00 20.49
N LEU A 123 0.01 5.34 20.54
CA LEU A 123 -0.12 3.89 20.43
C LEU A 123 -0.53 3.47 19.01
N LEU A 124 -1.38 4.25 18.35
CA LEU A 124 -1.85 4.02 16.99
C LEU A 124 -1.42 5.17 16.09
N VAL A 125 -0.43 4.89 15.24
CA VAL A 125 0.14 5.88 14.33
C VAL A 125 -0.34 5.65 12.91
N SER A 126 -1.07 6.63 12.38
CA SER A 126 -1.40 6.72 10.97
C SER A 126 -0.16 6.95 10.10
N SER A 127 -0.06 6.21 8.98
CA SER A 127 0.97 6.42 7.96
C SER A 127 0.81 7.78 7.29
N LEU A 128 1.94 8.42 7.00
CA LEU A 128 2.06 9.62 6.19
C LEU A 128 2.36 9.20 4.75
N ASP A 129 1.80 9.92 3.78
CA ASP A 129 2.35 9.90 2.43
C ASP A 129 3.70 10.65 2.39
N LEU A 130 4.40 10.52 1.25
CA LEU A 130 5.70 11.12 1.06
C LEU A 130 5.64 12.65 1.20
N GLN A 131 4.60 13.31 0.69
CA GLN A 131 4.48 14.76 0.75
C GLN A 131 4.36 15.26 2.19
N ALA A 132 3.47 14.65 2.98
CA ALA A 132 3.25 14.97 4.38
C ALA A 132 4.51 14.66 5.23
N LEU A 133 5.20 13.56 4.94
CA LEU A 133 6.48 13.25 5.57
C LEU A 133 7.51 14.35 5.30
N CYS A 134 7.62 14.77 4.05
CA CYS A 134 8.55 15.79 3.63
C CYS A 134 8.26 17.15 4.29
N GLN A 135 7.00 17.58 4.32
CA GLN A 135 6.58 18.80 5.02
C GLN A 135 6.91 18.76 6.52
N LYS A 136 6.87 17.57 7.13
CA LYS A 136 7.15 17.40 8.55
C LYS A 136 8.64 17.42 8.88
N TYR A 137 9.49 16.85 8.03
CA TYR A 137 10.91 16.61 8.33
C TYR A 137 11.89 17.43 7.48
N SER A 138 11.41 18.20 6.51
CA SER A 138 12.23 19.08 5.69
C SER A 138 11.69 20.52 5.74
N SER A 139 12.62 21.47 5.79
CA SER A 139 12.31 22.90 5.67
C SER A 139 12.42 23.40 4.22
N CYS A 140 12.92 22.54 3.32
CA CYS A 140 13.22 22.88 1.95
C CYS A 140 12.01 22.72 1.04
N LYS A 141 11.57 23.84 0.44
CA LYS A 141 10.49 23.87 -0.55
C LYS A 141 10.73 22.99 -1.79
N LYS A 142 11.97 22.59 -2.07
CA LYS A 142 12.30 21.68 -3.19
C LYS A 142 11.68 20.30 -2.99
N VAL A 143 11.59 19.85 -1.75
CA VAL A 143 10.98 18.57 -1.39
C VAL A 143 9.45 18.64 -1.55
N SER A 144 8.84 19.80 -1.23
CA SER A 144 7.40 20.03 -1.36
C SER A 144 6.88 20.22 -2.80
N ALA A 145 7.78 20.32 -3.79
CA ALA A 145 7.41 20.41 -5.22
C ALA A 145 7.22 19.03 -5.88
N TYR A 146 7.16 17.96 -5.07
CA TYR A 146 6.80 16.62 -5.51
C TYR A 146 5.41 16.62 -6.17
N LYS A 147 5.35 16.07 -7.39
CA LYS A 147 4.16 16.07 -8.23
C LYS A 147 3.27 14.86 -7.90
N GLU A 148 2.90 14.69 -6.64
CA GLU A 148 1.96 13.63 -6.21
C GLU A 148 0.66 13.65 -7.02
N GLN A 149 0.20 14.85 -7.35
CA GLN A 149 -0.97 15.09 -8.20
C GLN A 149 -0.84 14.45 -9.59
N ILE A 150 0.38 14.34 -10.13
CA ILE A 150 0.66 13.60 -11.36
C ILE A 150 0.44 12.11 -11.12
N LYS A 151 1.04 11.52 -10.09
CA LYS A 151 0.87 10.09 -9.76
C LYS A 151 -0.60 9.72 -9.56
N ILE A 152 -1.34 10.54 -8.82
CA ILE A 152 -2.79 10.39 -8.61
C ILE A 152 -3.58 10.52 -9.91
N GLN A 153 -3.24 11.50 -10.76
CA GLN A 153 -3.92 11.69 -12.04
C GLN A 153 -3.72 10.48 -12.97
N TYR A 154 -2.51 9.92 -13.02
CA TYR A 154 -2.18 8.83 -13.93
C TYR A 154 -2.68 7.47 -13.43
N SER A 155 -2.59 7.17 -12.14
CA SER A 155 -3.08 5.90 -11.57
C SER A 155 -4.59 5.67 -11.80
N LYS A 156 -5.35 6.75 -11.98
CA LYS A 156 -6.80 6.74 -12.26
C LYS A 156 -7.11 6.63 -13.74
N LYS A 157 -6.34 7.31 -14.59
CA LYS A 157 -6.57 7.32 -16.04
C LYS A 157 -6.02 6.08 -16.72
N GLU A 158 -4.93 5.51 -16.20
CA GLU A 158 -4.15 4.51 -16.93
C GLU A 158 -3.64 3.42 -15.98
N GLY A 159 -4.26 2.25 -16.03
CA GLY A 159 -3.94 1.15 -15.11
C GLY A 159 -2.62 0.50 -15.38
N CYS A 160 -2.10 0.67 -16.59
CA CYS A 160 -0.79 0.18 -16.99
C CYS A 160 0.23 1.33 -17.09
N PHE A 161 0.04 2.45 -16.38
CA PHE A 161 0.92 3.63 -16.47
C PHE A 161 2.41 3.25 -16.39
N TRP A 162 2.80 2.51 -15.35
CA TRP A 162 4.17 2.07 -15.14
C TRP A 162 4.64 0.93 -16.06
N ALA A 163 3.72 0.30 -16.82
CA ALA A 163 4.05 -0.69 -17.84
C ALA A 163 4.47 -0.05 -19.18
N LYS A 164 4.15 1.23 -19.40
CA LYS A 164 4.33 1.88 -20.70
C LYS A 164 5.80 2.09 -21.02
N ARG A 165 6.18 1.82 -22.27
CA ARG A 165 7.53 2.01 -22.78
C ARG A 165 7.52 2.72 -24.14
N PRO A 166 8.51 3.60 -24.41
CA PRO A 166 9.57 4.05 -23.49
C PRO A 166 9.01 4.91 -22.34
N LEU A 167 9.76 5.04 -21.22
CA LEU A 167 9.38 5.89 -20.09
C LEU A 167 9.23 7.36 -20.53
N THR A 168 8.08 7.99 -20.24
CA THR A 168 7.85 9.41 -20.56
C THR A 168 8.63 10.33 -19.61
N ASP A 169 8.77 11.61 -20.00
CA ASP A 169 9.43 12.60 -19.14
C ASP A 169 8.69 12.83 -17.82
N GLU A 170 7.36 12.70 -17.82
CA GLU A 170 6.54 12.75 -16.60
C GLU A 170 6.82 11.55 -15.69
N MET A 171 6.86 10.33 -16.22
CA MET A 171 7.18 9.12 -15.45
C MET A 171 8.55 9.24 -14.78
N LYS A 172 9.56 9.67 -15.56
CA LYS A 172 10.92 9.90 -15.04
C LYS A 172 10.90 11.00 -13.98
N SER A 173 10.21 12.12 -14.22
CA SER A 173 10.13 13.23 -13.26
C SER A 173 9.50 12.81 -11.92
N VAL A 174 8.52 11.90 -11.93
CA VAL A 174 7.91 11.36 -10.70
C VAL A 174 8.91 10.45 -9.99
N ALA A 175 9.40 9.42 -10.68
CA ALA A 175 10.33 8.42 -10.11
C ALA A 175 11.60 9.05 -9.51
N ILE A 176 12.17 10.05 -10.19
CA ILE A 176 13.35 10.80 -9.70
C ILE A 176 13.00 11.63 -8.46
N GLY A 177 11.80 12.20 -8.42
CA GLY A 177 11.33 13.04 -7.32
C GLY A 177 11.19 12.27 -6.02
N GLU A 178 10.69 11.03 -6.08
CA GLU A 178 10.40 10.21 -4.90
C GLU A 178 11.66 9.87 -4.10
N VAL A 179 12.70 9.41 -4.79
CA VAL A 179 13.99 9.10 -4.15
C VAL A 179 14.77 10.36 -3.74
N ARG A 180 14.73 11.44 -4.54
CA ARG A 180 15.44 12.68 -4.19
C ARG A 180 14.78 13.43 -3.03
N ALA A 181 13.49 13.26 -2.81
CA ALA A 181 12.77 13.93 -1.73
C ALA A 181 13.24 13.48 -0.34
N LEU A 182 13.72 12.24 -0.21
CA LEU A 182 14.14 11.68 1.09
C LEU A 182 15.51 12.21 1.57
N ILE A 183 16.34 12.76 0.67
CA ILE A 183 17.72 13.16 0.99
C ILE A 183 18.02 14.64 0.71
N PRO A 184 18.99 15.23 1.45
CA PRO A 184 19.52 14.71 2.70
C PRO A 184 18.56 14.96 3.88
N GLU A 185 17.68 15.96 3.77
CA GLU A 185 17.03 16.57 4.94
C GLU A 185 16.09 15.65 5.72
N VAL A 186 15.19 14.92 5.02
CA VAL A 186 14.21 14.04 5.69
C VAL A 186 14.95 12.92 6.42
N PHE A 187 15.82 12.21 5.70
CA PHE A 187 16.65 11.14 6.24
C PHE A 187 17.51 11.60 7.42
N GLU A 188 18.32 12.65 7.26
CA GLU A 188 19.25 13.11 8.30
C GLU A 188 18.50 13.66 9.52
N THR A 189 17.36 14.32 9.32
CA THR A 189 16.55 14.81 10.44
C THR A 189 15.97 13.65 11.24
N GLN A 190 15.40 12.65 10.58
CA GLN A 190 14.85 11.49 11.27
C GLN A 190 15.95 10.66 11.95
N LYS A 191 17.07 10.41 11.26
CA LYS A 191 18.21 9.67 11.80
C LYS A 191 18.72 10.31 13.09
N ARG A 192 18.98 11.62 13.07
CA ARG A 192 19.39 12.39 14.25
C ARG A 192 18.36 12.32 15.38
N LEU A 193 17.06 12.37 15.07
CA LEU A 193 16.02 12.26 16.09
C LEU A 193 15.97 10.85 16.71
N ILE A 194 16.12 9.79 15.92
CA ILE A 194 16.22 8.42 16.41
C ILE A 194 17.44 8.26 17.32
N GLU A 195 18.59 8.81 16.91
CA GLU A 195 19.84 8.74 17.67
C GLU A 195 19.77 9.52 18.99
N ASN A 196 19.30 10.77 18.95
CA ASN A 196 19.21 11.64 20.13
C ASN A 196 18.23 11.10 21.18
N ASN A 197 17.19 10.37 20.77
CA ASN A 197 16.23 9.76 21.69
C ASN A 197 16.58 8.30 22.04
N VAL A 198 17.74 7.80 21.58
CA VAL A 198 18.23 6.42 21.85
C VAL A 198 17.22 5.35 21.41
N LEU A 199 16.63 5.52 20.22
CA LEU A 199 15.55 4.67 19.69
C LEU A 199 16.03 3.63 18.68
N GLN A 200 17.35 3.47 18.48
CA GLN A 200 17.93 2.65 17.43
C GLN A 200 17.43 1.19 17.50
N GLU A 201 17.48 0.53 18.65
CA GLU A 201 17.06 -0.87 18.76
C GLU A 201 15.58 -1.05 18.39
N LYS A 202 14.71 -0.18 18.94
CA LYS A 202 13.27 -0.18 18.64
C LYS A 202 13.02 0.06 17.16
N PHE A 203 13.76 0.99 16.55
CA PHE A 203 13.70 1.30 15.13
C PHE A 203 14.09 0.10 14.27
N HIS A 204 15.28 -0.48 14.46
CA HIS A 204 15.74 -1.64 13.68
C HIS A 204 14.78 -2.83 13.78
N LYS A 205 14.26 -3.12 14.99
CA LYS A 205 13.26 -4.18 15.19
C LYS A 205 11.96 -3.90 14.44
N ARG A 206 11.52 -2.64 14.38
CA ARG A 206 10.31 -2.26 13.64
C ARG A 206 10.55 -2.34 12.13
N VAL A 207 11.69 -1.88 11.63
CA VAL A 207 12.06 -1.96 10.21
C VAL A 207 12.14 -3.41 9.75
N SER A 208 12.85 -4.27 10.49
CA SER A 208 12.97 -5.70 10.16
C SER A 208 11.59 -6.38 10.01
N ARG A 209 10.64 -6.03 10.87
CA ARG A 209 9.26 -6.52 10.78
C ARG A 209 8.50 -5.95 9.57
N THR A 210 8.76 -4.69 9.21
CA THR A 210 8.13 -4.05 8.04
C THR A 210 8.62 -4.68 6.73
N VAL A 211 9.93 -4.90 6.58
CA VAL A 211 10.52 -5.58 5.41
C VAL A 211 9.93 -6.99 5.26
N LYS A 212 9.73 -7.70 6.37
CA LYS A 212 9.22 -9.08 6.35
C LYS A 212 7.69 -9.18 6.29
N PHE A 213 6.95 -8.08 6.29
CA PHE A 213 5.50 -8.11 6.54
C PHE A 213 4.71 -8.94 5.52
N TYR A 214 5.11 -8.94 4.24
CA TYR A 214 4.49 -9.76 3.19
C TYR A 214 5.37 -10.93 2.73
N ILE A 215 6.45 -11.21 3.46
CA ILE A 215 7.41 -12.28 3.18
C ILE A 215 7.24 -13.42 4.20
N ASP A 216 7.03 -13.05 5.46
CA ASP A 216 6.94 -13.97 6.59
C ASP A 216 5.53 -13.87 7.23
N ASP A 217 4.76 -14.94 7.04
CA ASP A 217 3.38 -15.06 7.53
C ASP A 217 3.28 -14.96 9.06
N GLU A 218 4.30 -15.39 9.79
CA GLU A 218 4.32 -15.33 11.26
C GLU A 218 4.56 -13.89 11.73
N VAL A 219 5.50 -13.17 11.11
CA VAL A 219 5.69 -11.73 11.35
C VAL A 219 4.40 -10.95 11.06
N ARG A 220 3.70 -11.31 9.97
CA ARG A 220 2.42 -10.70 9.60
C ARG A 220 1.36 -10.92 10.68
N LYS A 221 1.14 -12.17 11.11
CA LYS A 221 0.19 -12.52 12.19
C LYS A 221 0.50 -11.78 13.49
N GLN A 222 1.76 -11.77 13.92
CA GLN A 222 2.19 -11.07 15.14
C GLN A 222 1.96 -9.55 15.06
N ARG A 223 2.08 -8.93 13.88
CA ARG A 223 1.76 -7.51 13.71
C ARG A 223 0.25 -7.28 13.83
N PHE A 224 -0.58 -8.11 13.21
CA PHE A 224 -2.04 -8.01 13.33
C PHE A 224 -2.49 -8.18 14.78
N GLN A 225 -2.00 -9.20 15.48
CA GLN A 225 -2.37 -9.44 16.87
C GLN A 225 -2.00 -8.25 17.76
N ARG A 226 -0.77 -7.73 17.67
CA ARG A 226 -0.37 -6.55 18.46
C ARG A 226 -1.26 -5.34 18.19
N LYS A 227 -1.69 -5.13 16.95
CA LYS A 227 -2.60 -4.03 16.61
C LYS A 227 -3.96 -4.24 17.26
N ILE A 228 -4.50 -5.46 17.19
CA ILE A 228 -5.77 -5.83 17.84
C ILE A 228 -5.69 -5.62 19.35
N ASP A 229 -4.59 -6.04 19.98
CA ASP A 229 -4.39 -5.89 21.44
C ASP A 229 -4.41 -4.41 21.84
N ILE A 230 -3.65 -3.57 21.13
CA ILE A 230 -3.61 -2.11 21.38
C ILE A 230 -4.99 -1.47 21.17
N VAL A 231 -5.67 -1.82 20.07
CA VAL A 231 -7.03 -1.30 19.79
C VAL A 231 -7.98 -1.67 20.92
N ASN A 232 -7.96 -2.92 21.38
CA ASN A 232 -8.81 -3.37 22.47
C ASN A 232 -8.51 -2.63 23.78
N GLU A 233 -7.23 -2.43 24.13
CA GLU A 233 -6.84 -1.68 25.32
C GLU A 233 -7.38 -0.24 25.31
N ILE A 234 -7.28 0.44 24.17
CA ILE A 234 -7.81 1.80 24.00
C ILE A 234 -9.34 1.80 24.10
N ILE A 235 -10.01 0.86 23.43
CA ILE A 235 -11.47 0.73 23.46
C ILE A 235 -11.98 0.46 24.88
N ASP A 236 -11.30 -0.40 25.63
CA ASP A 236 -11.65 -0.67 27.04
C ASP A 236 -11.46 0.59 27.89
N SER A 237 -10.38 1.36 27.67
CA SER A 237 -10.19 2.65 28.34
C SER A 237 -11.26 3.69 27.98
N ILE A 238 -11.79 3.70 26.75
CA ILE A 238 -12.90 4.57 26.36
C ILE A 238 -14.15 4.17 27.13
N ASP A 239 -14.48 2.88 27.15
CA ASP A 239 -15.68 2.35 27.79
C ASP A 239 -15.69 2.59 29.31
N GLU A 240 -14.52 2.56 29.94
CA GLU A 240 -14.38 2.80 31.39
C GLU A 240 -14.44 4.28 31.79
N LYS A 241 -13.88 5.18 30.98
CA LYS A 241 -13.59 6.56 31.40
C LYS A 241 -14.54 7.60 30.84
N TRP A 242 -15.22 7.30 29.73
CA TRP A 242 -16.03 8.29 29.03
C TRP A 242 -17.48 8.28 29.51
N ASP A 243 -18.13 9.41 29.38
CA ASP A 243 -19.55 9.55 29.71
C ASP A 243 -20.41 9.00 28.57
N ALA A 244 -21.59 8.48 28.90
CA ALA A 244 -22.55 7.98 27.93
C ALA A 244 -23.05 9.08 26.96
N ASP A 245 -22.89 10.36 27.30
CA ASP A 245 -23.23 11.50 26.44
C ASP A 245 -22.14 11.82 25.40
N ASN A 246 -20.92 11.28 25.54
CA ASN A 246 -19.85 11.50 24.56
C ASN A 246 -20.22 10.90 23.19
N THR A 247 -19.89 11.63 22.13
CA THR A 247 -20.12 11.24 20.73
C THR A 247 -18.82 11.07 19.97
N PHE A 248 -18.89 10.36 18.84
CA PHE A 248 -17.73 10.20 17.97
C PHE A 248 -17.19 11.54 17.42
N SER A 249 -18.06 12.54 17.24
CA SER A 249 -17.64 13.87 16.78
C SER A 249 -16.84 14.67 17.82
N ASP A 250 -16.88 14.29 19.10
CA ASP A 250 -16.11 14.95 20.15
C ASP A 250 -14.62 14.54 20.14
N ILE A 251 -14.28 13.52 19.36
CA ILE A 251 -12.95 12.90 19.34
C ILE A 251 -12.05 13.63 18.35
N SER A 252 -10.82 13.96 18.78
CA SER A 252 -9.82 14.50 17.87
C SER A 252 -9.41 13.47 16.82
N ASN A 253 -9.45 13.86 15.54
CA ASN A 253 -9.07 12.99 14.41
C ASN A 253 -7.60 12.51 14.45
N ASP A 254 -6.74 13.13 15.26
CA ASP A 254 -5.35 12.70 15.47
C ASP A 254 -5.16 12.07 16.87
N SER A 255 -6.18 11.43 17.43
CA SER A 255 -6.08 10.70 18.71
C SER A 255 -5.99 9.19 18.51
N ASP A 256 -5.49 8.48 19.51
CA ASP A 256 -5.45 7.01 19.49
C ASP A 256 -6.86 6.43 19.65
N GLU A 257 -7.76 7.12 20.35
CA GLU A 257 -9.17 6.77 20.50
C GLU A 257 -9.91 6.82 19.17
N PHE A 258 -9.67 7.85 18.36
CA PHE A 258 -10.23 7.96 17.02
C PHE A 258 -9.77 6.81 16.14
N GLU A 259 -8.47 6.55 16.08
CA GLU A 259 -7.89 5.47 15.30
C GLU A 259 -8.39 4.09 15.79
N ALA A 260 -8.51 3.88 17.10
CA ALA A 260 -9.03 2.63 17.66
C ALA A 260 -10.50 2.38 17.25
N LEU A 261 -11.35 3.41 17.30
CA LEU A 261 -12.75 3.32 16.86
C LEU A 261 -12.88 3.13 15.36
N LYS A 262 -11.96 3.68 14.55
CA LYS A 262 -11.88 3.37 13.10
C LYS A 262 -11.54 1.90 12.86
N GLU A 263 -10.68 1.32 13.67
CA GLU A 263 -10.10 -0.01 13.46
C GLU A 263 -10.92 -1.18 14.02
N ILE A 264 -11.60 -1.02 15.17
CA ILE A 264 -12.38 -2.11 15.78
C ILE A 264 -13.50 -2.59 14.83
N GLU A 265 -13.70 -3.90 14.68
CA GLU A 265 -14.83 -4.43 13.90
C GLU A 265 -16.16 -4.15 14.62
N TYR A 266 -17.21 -3.78 13.87
CA TYR A 266 -18.50 -3.43 14.49
C TYR A 266 -19.13 -4.60 15.27
N THR A 267 -18.83 -5.84 14.88
CA THR A 267 -19.28 -7.04 15.59
C THR A 267 -18.61 -7.19 16.95
N GLU A 268 -17.33 -6.80 17.06
CA GLU A 268 -16.60 -6.83 18.33
C GLU A 268 -16.97 -5.64 19.21
N ALA A 269 -17.14 -4.45 18.61
CA ALA A 269 -17.68 -3.27 19.30
C ALA A 269 -19.04 -3.57 19.96
N GLY A 270 -19.93 -4.28 19.26
CA GLY A 270 -21.21 -4.76 19.76
C GLY A 270 -21.12 -5.68 20.99
N LYS A 271 -20.02 -6.43 21.14
CA LYS A 271 -19.79 -7.31 22.29
C LYS A 271 -19.18 -6.59 23.49
N LYS A 272 -18.50 -5.47 23.27
CA LYS A 272 -17.86 -4.67 24.33
C LYS A 272 -18.92 -4.01 25.22
N SER A 273 -19.70 -3.10 24.64
CA SER A 273 -20.80 -2.44 25.33
C SER A 273 -21.76 -1.78 24.35
N ALA A 274 -22.95 -1.40 24.83
CA ALA A 274 -23.89 -0.61 24.01
C ALA A 274 -23.32 0.77 23.64
N PHE A 275 -22.49 1.35 24.52
CA PHE A 275 -21.84 2.63 24.31
C PHE A 275 -20.78 2.57 23.21
N ILE A 276 -19.85 1.61 23.29
CA ILE A 276 -18.84 1.39 22.24
C ILE A 276 -19.49 1.03 20.90
N ASN A 277 -20.53 0.20 20.90
CA ASN A 277 -21.29 -0.11 19.70
C ASN A 277 -21.90 1.14 19.05
N ARG A 278 -22.41 2.07 19.86
CA ARG A 278 -22.93 3.35 19.38
C ARG A 278 -21.83 4.21 18.77
N LEU A 279 -20.71 4.42 19.47
CA LEU A 279 -19.57 5.18 18.95
C LEU A 279 -19.02 4.60 17.64
N LYS A 280 -18.89 3.27 17.56
CA LYS A 280 -18.47 2.60 16.32
C LYS A 280 -19.49 2.80 15.20
N THR A 281 -20.78 2.73 15.50
CA THR A 281 -21.85 3.00 14.54
C THR A 281 -21.77 4.43 14.01
N GLU A 282 -21.57 5.41 14.89
CA GLU A 282 -21.38 6.83 14.53
C GLU A 282 -20.13 7.03 13.66
N SER A 283 -19.01 6.38 14.00
CA SER A 283 -17.79 6.41 13.19
C SER A 283 -18.03 5.89 11.78
N ILE A 284 -18.68 4.72 11.63
CA ILE A 284 -19.01 4.15 10.32
C ILE A 284 -19.93 5.09 9.55
N MET A 285 -20.91 5.68 10.24
CA MET A 285 -21.86 6.60 9.64
C MET A 285 -21.16 7.85 9.08
N SER A 286 -20.20 8.40 9.84
CA SER A 286 -19.35 9.50 9.40
C SER A 286 -18.57 9.15 8.14
N ASP A 287 -17.91 7.99 8.10
CA ASP A 287 -17.10 7.57 6.94
C ASP A 287 -17.97 7.31 5.70
N LEU A 288 -19.16 6.72 5.87
CA LEU A 288 -20.09 6.50 4.76
C LEU A 288 -20.64 7.81 4.20
N ASN A 289 -20.96 8.78 5.06
CA ASN A 289 -21.42 10.10 4.62
C ASN A 289 -20.32 10.86 3.87
N GLU A 290 -19.09 10.84 4.38
CA GLU A 290 -17.95 11.44 3.69
C GLU A 290 -17.73 10.81 2.31
N LEU A 291 -17.78 9.47 2.23
CA LEU A 291 -17.66 8.76 0.97
C LEU A 291 -18.81 9.11 0.01
N ASP A 292 -20.05 9.17 0.48
CA ASP A 292 -21.21 9.52 -0.35
C ASP A 292 -21.13 10.95 -0.89
N ASP A 293 -20.69 11.90 -0.05
CA ASP A 293 -20.48 13.29 -0.43
C ASP A 293 -19.39 13.42 -1.50
N ASN A 294 -18.25 12.76 -1.30
CA ASN A 294 -17.13 12.81 -2.24
C ASN A 294 -17.53 12.20 -3.60
N ILE A 295 -18.26 11.08 -3.58
CA ILE A 295 -18.82 10.45 -4.78
C ILE A 295 -19.79 11.42 -5.48
N THR A 296 -20.71 12.03 -4.73
CA THR A 296 -21.77 12.89 -5.29
C THR A 296 -21.21 14.18 -5.89
N ARG A 297 -20.13 14.73 -5.32
CA ARG A 297 -19.42 15.90 -5.85
C ARG A 297 -18.59 15.59 -7.10
N GLY A 298 -18.46 14.32 -7.48
CA GLY A 298 -17.57 13.90 -8.57
C GLY A 298 -16.11 14.17 -8.24
N GLU A 299 -15.76 14.24 -6.95
CA GLU A 299 -14.37 14.40 -6.54
C GLU A 299 -13.60 13.18 -6.99
N ARG A 300 -12.66 13.35 -7.92
CA ARG A 300 -11.90 12.23 -8.48
C ARG A 300 -11.14 11.44 -7.41
N ASN A 301 -10.94 11.99 -6.21
CA ASN A 301 -10.33 11.36 -5.03
C ASN A 301 -11.35 10.98 -3.94
N TYR A 302 -12.39 10.23 -4.30
CA TYR A 302 -13.39 9.75 -3.34
C TYR A 302 -12.90 8.60 -2.43
N GLU A 303 -11.59 8.32 -2.33
CA GLU A 303 -11.09 7.23 -1.49
C GLU A 303 -11.06 7.66 -0.02
N VAL A 304 -11.96 7.08 0.78
CA VAL A 304 -11.87 7.16 2.26
C VAL A 304 -10.98 6.01 2.72
N LYS A 305 -9.83 6.34 3.33
CA LYS A 305 -8.72 5.43 3.70
C LYS A 305 -9.16 4.13 4.38
N TRP A 306 -10.30 4.14 5.06
CA TRP A 306 -10.80 3.05 5.92
C TRP A 306 -11.91 2.21 5.28
N ILE A 307 -12.54 2.69 4.20
CA ILE A 307 -13.67 2.00 3.56
C ILE A 307 -13.23 1.40 2.23
N THR A 308 -12.97 0.09 2.23
CA THR A 308 -12.76 -0.69 1.01
C THR A 308 -14.08 -1.23 0.46
N PHE A 309 -14.11 -1.61 -0.82
CA PHE A 309 -15.29 -2.25 -1.43
C PHE A 309 -15.70 -3.55 -0.70
N SER A 310 -14.72 -4.31 -0.21
CA SER A 310 -14.96 -5.48 0.64
C SER A 310 -15.58 -5.09 1.98
N SER A 311 -15.11 -4.01 2.61
CA SER A 311 -15.68 -3.49 3.86
C SER A 311 -17.11 -3.01 3.68
N LEU A 312 -17.42 -2.28 2.61
CA LEU A 312 -18.80 -1.89 2.26
C LEU A 312 -19.71 -3.11 2.12
N THR A 313 -19.20 -4.19 1.52
CA THR A 313 -19.97 -5.43 1.39
C THR A 313 -20.38 -5.99 2.74
N LYS A 314 -19.48 -5.99 3.73
CA LYS A 314 -19.81 -6.40 5.10
C LYS A 314 -20.80 -5.43 5.77
N LEU A 315 -20.69 -4.13 5.50
CA LEU A 315 -21.56 -3.09 6.07
C LEU A 315 -22.98 -3.11 5.48
N CYS A 316 -23.19 -3.68 4.29
CA CYS A 316 -24.53 -3.88 3.74
C CYS A 316 -25.43 -4.72 4.67
N ASP A 317 -24.86 -5.58 5.51
CA ASP A 317 -25.57 -6.43 6.46
C ASP A 317 -25.46 -5.91 7.92
N HIS A 318 -25.09 -4.64 8.09
CA HIS A 318 -24.96 -4.04 9.40
C HIS A 318 -26.30 -4.04 10.18
N PRO A 319 -26.31 -4.34 11.50
CA PRO A 319 -27.53 -4.40 12.30
C PRO A 319 -28.33 -3.10 12.36
N ASN A 320 -27.65 -1.95 12.32
CA ASN A 320 -28.29 -0.65 12.19
C ASN A 320 -28.81 -0.45 10.75
N ALA A 321 -30.13 -0.36 10.59
CA ALA A 321 -30.80 -0.25 9.29
C ALA A 321 -30.41 1.00 8.49
N THR A 322 -30.11 2.12 9.16
CA THR A 322 -29.65 3.34 8.49
C THR A 322 -28.27 3.15 7.89
N VAL A 323 -27.33 2.56 8.65
CA VAL A 323 -26.00 2.21 8.15
C VAL A 323 -26.10 1.20 7.01
N SER A 324 -26.87 0.12 7.17
CA SER A 324 -27.06 -0.89 6.13
C SER A 324 -27.56 -0.29 4.82
N ARG A 325 -28.57 0.59 4.90
CA ARG A 325 -29.14 1.27 3.74
C ARG A 325 -28.11 2.18 3.07
N LEU A 326 -27.45 3.07 3.82
CA LEU A 326 -26.45 3.96 3.21
C LEU A 326 -25.27 3.16 2.62
N ALA A 327 -24.79 2.12 3.31
CA ALA A 327 -23.73 1.27 2.79
C ALA A 327 -24.12 0.61 1.47
N LYS A 328 -25.38 0.16 1.32
CA LYS A 328 -25.90 -0.37 0.04
C LYS A 328 -25.92 0.70 -1.06
N ASP A 329 -26.40 1.89 -0.74
CA ASP A 329 -26.49 3.01 -1.70
C ASP A 329 -25.09 3.44 -2.16
N VAL A 330 -24.18 3.69 -1.23
CA VAL A 330 -22.78 4.05 -1.49
C VAL A 330 -22.07 2.95 -2.27
N LYS A 331 -22.24 1.67 -1.88
CA LYS A 331 -21.66 0.55 -2.62
C LYS A 331 -22.18 0.47 -4.05
N TYR A 332 -23.46 0.73 -4.27
CA TYR A 332 -24.04 0.76 -5.61
C TYR A 332 -23.41 1.87 -6.46
N LYS A 333 -23.36 3.11 -5.95
CA LYS A 333 -22.72 4.24 -6.64
C LYS A 333 -21.24 3.97 -6.96
N LEU A 334 -20.50 3.46 -5.97
CA LEU A 334 -19.08 3.16 -6.11
C LEU A 334 -18.83 2.04 -7.13
N LYS A 335 -19.67 1.00 -7.14
CA LYS A 335 -19.60 -0.09 -8.12
C LYS A 335 -19.78 0.45 -9.54
N ASP A 336 -20.78 1.30 -9.75
CA ASP A 336 -21.06 1.87 -11.07
C ASP A 336 -19.88 2.72 -11.55
N ILE A 337 -19.41 3.66 -10.73
CA ILE A 337 -18.24 4.51 -11.04
C ILE A 337 -16.99 3.67 -11.32
N LYS A 338 -16.67 2.70 -10.45
CA LYS A 338 -15.47 1.87 -10.63
C LYS A 338 -15.57 0.99 -11.86
N SER A 339 -16.76 0.51 -12.21
CA SER A 339 -16.96 -0.26 -13.44
C SER A 339 -16.72 0.58 -14.69
N GLU A 340 -17.17 1.84 -14.70
CA GLU A 340 -16.89 2.78 -15.77
C GLU A 340 -15.38 3.09 -15.86
N GLU A 341 -14.75 3.42 -14.73
CA GLU A 341 -13.31 3.66 -14.65
C GLU A 341 -12.50 2.45 -15.17
N ILE A 342 -12.85 1.22 -14.82
CA ILE A 342 -12.18 0.02 -15.35
C ILE A 342 -12.30 -0.04 -16.88
N GLY A 343 -13.47 0.31 -17.42
CA GLY A 343 -13.73 0.32 -18.85
C GLY A 343 -12.88 1.34 -19.62
N GLU A 344 -12.61 2.50 -19.02
CA GLU A 344 -11.76 3.55 -19.57
C GLU A 344 -10.26 3.25 -19.39
N LYS A 345 -9.89 2.74 -18.22
CA LYS A 345 -8.52 2.58 -17.74
C LYS A 345 -7.75 1.44 -18.41
N TYR A 346 -8.46 0.40 -18.87
CA TYR A 346 -7.88 -0.83 -19.38
C TYR A 346 -8.33 -1.14 -20.81
N GLY A 347 -7.36 -1.46 -21.67
CA GLY A 347 -7.61 -1.93 -23.04
C GLY A 347 -7.62 -3.46 -23.17
N ILE A 348 -7.66 -3.94 -24.42
CA ILE A 348 -7.74 -5.38 -24.75
C ILE A 348 -6.51 -6.20 -24.28
N GLU A 349 -5.35 -5.54 -24.13
CA GLU A 349 -4.11 -6.17 -23.66
C GLU A 349 -4.01 -6.24 -22.12
N ALA A 350 -5.01 -5.72 -21.39
CA ALA A 350 -4.96 -5.75 -19.94
C ALA A 350 -5.06 -7.18 -19.38
N GLU A 351 -4.17 -7.52 -18.47
CA GLU A 351 -4.13 -8.78 -17.73
C GLU A 351 -4.68 -8.61 -16.31
N LEU A 352 -5.09 -9.71 -15.67
CA LEU A 352 -5.60 -9.67 -14.30
C LEU A 352 -4.58 -9.15 -13.28
N LYS A 353 -3.27 -9.35 -13.52
CA LYS A 353 -2.21 -8.80 -12.67
C LYS A 353 -2.16 -7.26 -12.69
N HIS A 354 -2.74 -6.62 -13.71
CA HIS A 354 -2.78 -5.16 -13.81
C HIS A 354 -3.89 -4.52 -12.97
N LEU A 355 -4.85 -5.31 -12.51
CA LEU A 355 -5.98 -4.84 -11.72
C LEU A 355 -5.63 -4.84 -10.24
N THR A 356 -5.98 -3.74 -9.57
CA THR A 356 -5.95 -3.64 -8.12
C THR A 356 -6.92 -4.64 -7.48
N LYS A 357 -6.72 -4.91 -6.19
CA LYS A 357 -7.63 -5.75 -5.41
C LYS A 357 -9.06 -5.20 -5.40
N CYS A 358 -9.22 -3.88 -5.27
CA CYS A 358 -10.52 -3.22 -5.28
C CYS A 358 -11.24 -3.41 -6.61
N GLU A 359 -10.55 -3.19 -7.74
CA GLU A 359 -11.13 -3.40 -9.08
C GLU A 359 -11.56 -4.85 -9.30
N LYS A 360 -10.75 -5.83 -8.86
CA LYS A 360 -11.13 -7.25 -8.90
C LYS A 360 -12.38 -7.53 -8.07
N ASP A 361 -12.49 -6.93 -6.89
CA ASP A 361 -13.66 -7.12 -6.01
C ASP A 361 -14.92 -6.46 -6.58
N VAL A 362 -14.79 -5.31 -7.26
CA VAL A 362 -15.88 -4.68 -8.03
C VAL A 362 -16.32 -5.60 -9.16
N LEU A 363 -15.39 -6.11 -9.98
CA LEU A 363 -15.70 -7.04 -11.07
C LEU A 363 -16.46 -8.27 -10.55
N ARG A 364 -15.99 -8.91 -9.46
CA ARG A 364 -16.69 -10.05 -8.85
C ARG A 364 -18.12 -9.74 -8.40
N SER A 365 -18.42 -8.48 -8.11
CA SER A 365 -19.76 -8.05 -7.71
C SER A 365 -20.70 -7.77 -8.89
N LEU A 366 -20.16 -7.73 -10.12
CA LEU A 366 -20.98 -7.55 -11.31
C LEU A 366 -21.78 -8.83 -11.56
N ASN A 367 -23.04 -8.67 -11.94
CA ASN A 367 -23.93 -9.78 -12.28
C ASN A 367 -24.13 -9.82 -13.80
N ILE A 368 -23.03 -10.07 -14.52
CA ILE A 368 -23.01 -10.21 -15.98
C ILE A 368 -23.39 -11.65 -16.30
N LYS A 369 -24.53 -11.81 -16.97
CA LYS A 369 -25.12 -13.14 -17.26
C LYS A 369 -24.76 -13.68 -18.63
N ASP A 370 -24.38 -12.80 -19.56
CA ASP A 370 -24.05 -13.15 -20.93
C ASP A 370 -22.91 -12.24 -21.44
N THR A 371 -22.31 -12.59 -22.56
CA THR A 371 -21.18 -11.92 -23.22
C THR A 371 -21.55 -10.70 -24.07
N ASP A 372 -22.82 -10.26 -24.01
CA ASP A 372 -23.34 -9.08 -24.74
C ASP A 372 -24.24 -8.21 -23.82
N ASP A 373 -23.80 -8.00 -22.59
CA ASP A 373 -24.49 -7.17 -21.62
C ASP A 373 -24.19 -5.69 -21.89
N GLN A 374 -25.05 -5.04 -22.69
CA GLN A 374 -24.91 -3.65 -23.13
C GLN A 374 -24.78 -2.60 -21.99
N ARG A 375 -24.94 -3.02 -20.72
CA ARG A 375 -24.70 -2.16 -19.55
C ARG A 375 -23.21 -1.91 -19.28
N PHE A 376 -22.32 -2.77 -19.77
CA PHE A 376 -20.89 -2.68 -19.51
C PHE A 376 -20.09 -2.55 -20.81
N SER A 377 -18.90 -1.95 -20.72
CA SER A 377 -17.99 -1.91 -21.87
C SER A 377 -17.41 -3.30 -22.12
N LYS A 378 -17.03 -3.58 -23.38
CA LYS A 378 -16.39 -4.86 -23.75
C LYS A 378 -15.12 -5.17 -22.94
N ASN A 379 -14.40 -4.13 -22.50
CA ASN A 379 -13.21 -4.29 -21.66
C ASN A 379 -13.58 -4.80 -20.26
N VAL A 380 -14.65 -4.25 -19.66
CA VAL A 380 -15.18 -4.71 -18.36
C VAL A 380 -15.67 -6.15 -18.45
N GLU A 381 -16.45 -6.49 -19.48
CA GLU A 381 -16.94 -7.85 -19.69
C GLU A 381 -15.79 -8.84 -19.86
N ARG A 382 -14.79 -8.51 -20.69
CA ARG A 382 -13.59 -9.35 -20.88
C ARG A 382 -12.87 -9.58 -19.55
N LEU A 383 -12.57 -8.53 -18.81
CA LEU A 383 -11.86 -8.63 -17.53
C LEU A 383 -12.68 -9.40 -16.48
N TYR A 384 -14.00 -9.22 -16.46
CA TYR A 384 -14.92 -9.98 -15.63
C TYR A 384 -14.84 -11.49 -15.93
N TRP A 385 -14.94 -11.87 -17.21
CA TRP A 385 -14.90 -13.28 -17.60
C TRP A 385 -13.52 -13.92 -17.40
N LEU A 386 -12.44 -13.17 -17.67
CA LEU A 386 -11.08 -13.59 -17.33
C LEU A 386 -10.94 -13.87 -15.83
N LEU A 387 -11.42 -12.95 -14.99
CA LEU A 387 -11.34 -13.09 -13.54
C LEU A 387 -12.20 -14.26 -13.05
N THR A 388 -13.40 -14.42 -13.60
CA THR A 388 -14.31 -15.52 -13.27
C THR A 388 -13.67 -16.87 -13.60
N LYS A 389 -13.07 -17.00 -14.78
CA LYS A 389 -12.34 -18.23 -15.18
C LYS A 389 -11.20 -18.51 -14.22
N HIS A 390 -10.35 -17.52 -13.95
CA HIS A 390 -9.22 -17.64 -13.03
C HIS A 390 -9.67 -18.07 -11.62
N ASP A 391 -10.75 -17.50 -11.09
CA ASP A 391 -11.28 -17.88 -9.78
C ASP A 391 -11.84 -19.31 -9.76
N ILE A 392 -12.45 -19.78 -10.85
CA ILE A 392 -12.90 -21.18 -11.00
C ILE A 392 -11.70 -22.13 -11.02
N ASP A 393 -10.68 -21.82 -11.82
CA ASP A 393 -9.48 -22.64 -11.98
C ASP A 393 -8.76 -22.78 -10.63
N ASN A 394 -8.52 -21.66 -9.94
CA ASN A 394 -7.91 -21.66 -8.60
C ASN A 394 -8.72 -22.45 -7.56
N ASN A 395 -10.05 -22.36 -7.60
CA ASN A 395 -10.91 -23.12 -6.70
C ASN A 395 -10.85 -24.63 -7.00
N CYS A 396 -10.70 -25.01 -8.27
CA CYS A 396 -10.52 -26.40 -8.66
C CYS A 396 -9.17 -26.95 -8.19
N GLU A 397 -8.09 -26.17 -8.34
CA GLU A 397 -6.76 -26.55 -7.86
C GLU A 397 -6.74 -26.74 -6.34
N LYS A 398 -7.25 -25.78 -5.57
CA LYS A 398 -7.36 -25.92 -4.11
C LYS A 398 -8.13 -27.16 -3.69
N LYS A 399 -9.23 -27.49 -4.38
CA LYS A 399 -9.99 -28.73 -4.12
C LYS A 399 -9.17 -29.99 -4.44
N LYS A 400 -8.35 -29.97 -5.49
CA LYS A 400 -7.43 -31.08 -5.82
C LYS A 400 -6.32 -31.24 -4.79
N GLU A 401 -5.74 -30.14 -4.32
CA GLU A 401 -4.73 -30.13 -3.27
C GLU A 401 -5.30 -30.66 -1.95
N MET A 402 -6.48 -30.17 -1.54
CA MET A 402 -7.19 -30.70 -0.38
C MET A 402 -7.46 -32.20 -0.55
N SER A 403 -8.01 -32.63 -1.69
CA SER A 403 -8.25 -34.07 -1.93
C SER A 403 -6.96 -34.90 -1.86
N SER A 404 -5.84 -34.37 -2.34
CA SER A 404 -4.54 -35.05 -2.30
C SER A 404 -4.00 -35.12 -0.86
N GLN A 405 -4.12 -34.05 -0.07
CA GLN A 405 -3.75 -34.04 1.35
C GLN A 405 -4.61 -35.00 2.17
N TRP A 406 -5.90 -35.10 1.89
CA TRP A 406 -6.80 -36.08 2.51
C TRP A 406 -6.40 -37.52 2.17
N GLN A 407 -6.03 -37.81 0.91
CA GLN A 407 -5.54 -39.14 0.50
C GLN A 407 -4.17 -39.50 1.13
N HIS A 408 -3.28 -38.53 1.33
CA HIS A 408 -2.00 -38.72 2.01
C HIS A 408 -2.13 -38.79 3.55
N GLY A 409 -3.20 -38.23 4.12
CA GLY A 409 -3.54 -38.36 5.54
C GLY A 409 -4.11 -39.76 5.87
N ILE A 410 -4.92 -40.32 4.98
CA ILE A 410 -5.53 -41.66 5.15
C ILE A 410 -4.51 -42.80 4.93
N THR A 411 -3.37 -42.53 4.27
CA THR A 411 -2.31 -43.54 4.04
C THR A 411 -1.22 -43.55 5.13
N ASN A 412 -1.30 -42.64 6.10
CA ASN A 412 -0.37 -42.53 7.23
C ASN A 412 -1.03 -42.82 8.61
N GLU A 413 -2.28 -43.31 8.61
CA GLU A 413 -2.93 -44.01 9.74
C GLU A 413 -3.02 -45.50 9.43
#